data_AF-A0A2G8L697-F1
#
_entry.id   AF-A0A2G8L697-F1
#
_cell.length_a   1.000
_cell.length_b   1.000
_cell.length_c   1.000
_cell.angle_alpha   90.00
_cell.angle_beta   90.00
_cell.angle_gamma   90.00
#
_symmetry.space_group_name_H-M   'P 1'
#
loop_
_entity.id
_entity.type
_entity.pdbx_description
1 polymer ?
#
loop_
_entity_poly.entity_id
_entity_poly.type
_entity_poly.pdbx_seq_one_letter_code
_entity_poly.pdbx_strand_id
1 'polypeptide(L)'
;METSKNGVVGVRGREEEEEEEDDEDEEDLVDPRDELVEKCGEHCEKIKAELDACTERVTNKPGTEEMCTQELFDFLHCVDHCTGPKTLALYK
;
A
#
# COMPACT_ATOMS: atom_id res chain seq x y z
N MET A 1 -20.74 -9.57 -35.45
CA MET A 1 -20.50 -10.99 -35.10
C MET A 1 -19.27 -11.41 -35.88
N GLU A 2 -18.12 -11.82 -35.33
CA GLU A 2 -17.75 -12.39 -34.05
C GLU A 2 -16.27 -12.06 -33.74
N THR A 3 -16.00 -11.91 -32.44
CA THR A 3 -14.78 -12.26 -31.69
C THR A 3 -13.38 -12.00 -32.28
N SER A 4 -12.61 -11.18 -31.57
CA SER A 4 -11.23 -11.58 -31.22
C SER A 4 -10.85 -11.03 -29.86
N LYS A 5 -10.94 -11.90 -28.86
CA LYS A 5 -10.40 -11.73 -27.52
C LYS A 5 -8.91 -12.06 -27.59
N ASN A 6 -8.04 -11.06 -27.48
CA ASN A 6 -6.65 -11.31 -27.07
C ASN A 6 -6.58 -11.20 -25.56
N GLY A 7 -6.86 -12.33 -24.90
CA GLY A 7 -6.59 -12.54 -23.49
C GLY A 7 -5.09 -12.63 -23.26
N VAL A 8 -4.60 -11.83 -22.32
CA VAL A 8 -3.23 -11.91 -21.82
C VAL A 8 -3.12 -13.21 -21.02
N VAL A 9 -2.19 -14.06 -21.41
CA VAL A 9 -1.79 -15.26 -20.66
C VAL A 9 -0.99 -14.80 -19.45
N GLY A 10 -1.36 -15.21 -18.23
CA GLY A 10 -0.45 -15.05 -17.11
C GLY A 10 -0.95 -15.20 -15.68
N VAL A 11 -1.73 -16.23 -15.34
CA VAL A 11 -1.57 -16.90 -14.04
C VAL A 11 -1.74 -18.39 -14.30
N ARG A 12 -0.65 -19.15 -14.21
CA ARG A 12 -0.72 -20.61 -14.29
C ARG A 12 -1.25 -21.08 -12.94
N GLY A 13 -2.51 -21.51 -12.94
CA GLY A 13 -3.14 -22.15 -11.79
C GLY A 13 -2.32 -23.35 -11.32
N ARG A 14 -2.25 -23.50 -10.00
CA ARG A 14 -1.87 -24.73 -9.32
C ARG A 14 -3.16 -25.34 -8.77
N GLU A 15 -3.30 -26.62 -9.06
CA GLU A 15 -4.47 -27.46 -8.84
C GLU A 15 -4.90 -27.49 -7.36
N GLU A 16 -6.21 -27.60 -7.17
CA GLU A 16 -6.92 -27.77 -5.91
C GLU A 16 -6.50 -29.10 -5.27
N GLU A 17 -5.85 -29.03 -4.11
CA GLU A 17 -5.77 -30.13 -3.15
C GLU A 17 -6.52 -29.66 -1.89
N GLU A 18 -7.57 -30.39 -1.54
CA GLU A 18 -8.37 -30.19 -0.33
C GLU A 18 -7.48 -30.44 0.89
N GLU A 19 -7.17 -29.40 1.66
CA GLU A 19 -6.68 -29.52 3.02
C GLU A 19 -7.84 -29.21 3.96
N GLU A 20 -8.14 -30.18 4.83
CA GLU A 20 -9.22 -30.08 5.80
C GLU A 20 -8.98 -28.89 6.74
N GLU A 21 -10.03 -28.09 6.87
CA GLU A 21 -10.16 -26.89 7.66
C GLU A 21 -9.97 -27.22 9.16
N ASP A 22 -8.80 -26.91 9.71
CA ASP A 22 -8.56 -26.82 11.16
C ASP A 22 -8.75 -25.35 11.57
N ASP A 23 -10.01 -24.94 11.65
CA ASP A 23 -10.48 -23.56 11.91
C ASP A 23 -10.49 -23.23 13.43
N GLU A 24 -9.42 -23.60 14.15
CA GLU A 24 -9.31 -23.29 15.59
C GLU A 24 -8.18 -22.26 15.84
N ASP A 25 -8.58 -20.99 15.76
CA ASP A 25 -7.91 -19.79 16.28
C ASP A 25 -6.56 -19.39 15.61
N GLU A 26 -6.57 -19.06 14.31
CA GLU A 26 -5.54 -18.17 13.74
C GLU A 26 -5.76 -16.74 14.26
N GLU A 27 -5.12 -16.39 15.40
CA GLU A 27 -4.97 -14.99 15.78
C GLU A 27 -4.27 -14.24 14.63
N ASP A 28 -4.96 -13.26 14.03
CA ASP A 28 -4.41 -12.42 12.96
C ASP A 28 -3.04 -11.87 13.39
N LEU A 29 -1.98 -12.31 12.71
CA LEU A 29 -0.64 -11.80 12.92
C LEU A 29 -0.59 -10.33 12.47
N VAL A 30 -0.64 -9.40 13.43
CA VAL A 30 -0.55 -7.96 13.18
C VAL A 30 0.90 -7.52 13.05
N ASP A 31 1.23 -6.77 11.99
CA ASP A 31 2.54 -6.14 11.82
C ASP A 31 2.72 -4.99 12.84
N PRO A 32 3.70 -5.06 13.77
CA PRO A 32 3.98 -3.98 14.71
C PRO A 32 4.35 -2.63 14.06
N ARG A 33 4.74 -2.64 12.77
CA ARG A 33 5.03 -1.44 11.97
C ARG A 33 3.77 -0.65 11.66
N ASP A 34 2.60 -1.27 11.52
CA ASP A 34 1.38 -0.60 11.09
C ASP A 34 0.96 0.49 12.09
N GLU A 35 1.01 0.16 13.39
CA GLU A 35 0.78 1.15 14.45
C GLU A 35 1.79 2.31 14.42
N LEU A 36 3.04 2.01 14.05
CA LEU A 36 4.09 3.03 13.97
C LEU A 36 3.88 3.96 12.78
N VAL A 37 3.38 3.44 11.65
CA VAL A 37 3.05 4.26 10.47
C VAL A 37 1.94 5.25 10.81
N GLU A 38 0.91 4.83 11.54
CA GLU A 38 -0.16 5.72 11.99
C GLU A 38 0.39 6.84 12.90
N LYS A 39 1.10 6.46 13.98
CA LYS A 39 1.69 7.40 14.94
C LYS A 39 2.71 8.34 14.31
N CYS A 40 3.55 7.85 13.39
CA CYS A 40 4.54 8.67 12.70
C CYS A 40 3.92 9.54 11.59
N GLY A 41 2.78 9.14 11.04
CA GLY A 41 2.04 9.90 10.03
C GLY A 41 1.53 11.24 10.57
N GLU A 42 1.16 11.31 11.85
CA GLU A 42 0.74 12.55 12.54
C GLU A 42 1.81 13.65 12.50
N HIS A 43 3.10 13.29 12.47
CA HIS A 43 4.18 14.28 12.37
C HIS A 43 4.37 14.85 10.96
N CYS A 44 3.77 14.22 9.96
CA CYS A 44 3.95 14.52 8.54
C CYS A 44 2.69 15.16 7.91
N GLU A 45 1.76 15.68 8.73
CA GLU A 45 0.46 16.23 8.29
C GLU A 45 0.57 17.24 7.15
N LYS A 46 1.57 18.13 7.19
CA LYS A 46 1.76 19.14 6.13
C LYS A 46 2.10 18.51 4.79
N ILE A 47 2.99 17.54 4.79
CA ILE A 47 3.42 16.83 3.58
C ILE A 47 2.29 15.94 3.08
N LYS A 48 1.53 15.34 4.00
CA LYS A 48 0.30 14.61 3.67
C LYS A 48 -0.73 15.52 2.99
N ALA A 49 -0.94 16.74 3.49
CA ALA A 49 -1.85 17.70 2.88
C ALA A 49 -1.43 18.10 1.45
N GLU A 50 -0.12 18.19 1.18
CA GLU A 50 0.39 18.44 -0.18
C GLU A 50 0.13 17.25 -1.11
N LEU A 51 0.37 16.02 -0.63
CA LEU A 51 0.04 14.78 -1.35
C LEU A 51 -1.47 14.68 -1.64
N ASP A 52 -2.32 15.00 -0.66
CA ASP A 52 -3.77 14.97 -0.82
C ASP A 52 -4.23 16.02 -1.85
N ALA A 53 -3.65 17.23 -1.82
CA ALA A 53 -3.94 18.27 -2.80
C ALA A 53 -3.50 17.88 -4.22
N CYS A 54 -2.35 17.21 -4.38
CA CYS A 54 -1.96 16.64 -5.66
C CYS A 54 -2.95 15.55 -6.12
N THR A 55 -3.32 14.64 -5.21
CA THR A 55 -4.24 13.54 -5.50
C THR A 55 -5.59 14.04 -5.98
N GLU A 56 -6.12 15.11 -5.35
CA GLU A 56 -7.33 15.79 -5.79
C GLU A 56 -7.19 16.36 -7.22
N ARG A 57 -6.06 17.01 -7.52
CA ARG A 57 -5.80 17.61 -8.83
C ARG A 57 -5.72 16.55 -9.94
N VAL A 58 -5.03 15.44 -9.68
CA VAL A 58 -4.91 14.32 -10.64
C VAL A 58 -6.25 13.62 -10.85
N THR A 59 -7.00 13.39 -9.77
CA THR A 59 -8.31 12.73 -9.83
C THR A 59 -9.34 13.57 -10.58
N ASN A 60 -9.31 14.90 -10.41
CA ASN A 60 -10.27 15.81 -11.02
C ASN A 60 -9.93 16.23 -12.47
N LYS A 61 -8.74 15.90 -12.97
CA LYS A 61 -8.29 16.30 -14.32
C LYS A 61 -8.04 15.08 -15.21
N PRO A 62 -9.08 14.51 -15.83
CA PRO A 62 -8.94 13.36 -16.72
C PRO A 62 -8.01 13.71 -17.90
N GLY A 63 -7.05 12.83 -18.18
CA GLY A 63 -6.05 13.02 -19.25
C GLY A 63 -4.86 13.92 -18.87
N THR A 64 -4.68 14.25 -17.59
CA THR A 64 -3.46 14.88 -17.10
C THR A 64 -2.27 13.91 -17.15
N GLU A 65 -1.08 14.42 -17.48
CA GLU A 65 0.21 13.68 -17.37
C GLU A 65 0.85 13.86 -15.98
N GLU A 66 0.20 14.61 -15.11
CA GLU A 66 0.67 14.87 -13.75
C GLU A 66 0.65 13.60 -12.89
N MET A 67 1.71 13.41 -12.10
CA MET A 67 1.85 12.31 -11.15
C MET A 67 2.22 12.86 -9.76
N CYS A 68 1.63 12.31 -8.71
CA CYS A 68 1.92 12.70 -7.32
C CYS A 68 3.10 11.93 -6.71
N THR A 69 4.03 11.43 -7.54
CA THR A 69 5.14 10.58 -7.08
C THR A 69 6.15 11.35 -6.25
N GLN A 70 6.33 12.65 -6.51
CA GLN A 70 7.20 13.50 -5.71
C GLN A 70 6.65 13.65 -4.30
N GLU A 71 5.40 14.12 -4.16
CA GLU A 71 4.74 14.32 -2.86
C GLU A 71 4.62 12.99 -2.09
N LEU A 72 4.42 11.88 -2.81
CA LEU A 72 4.42 10.55 -2.22
C LEU A 72 5.78 10.20 -1.61
N PHE A 73 6.89 10.43 -2.34
CA PHE A 73 8.22 10.16 -1.81
C PHE A 73 8.58 11.10 -0.66
N ASP A 74 8.15 12.36 -0.69
CA ASP A 74 8.34 13.29 0.42
C ASP A 74 7.60 12.79 1.68
N PHE A 75 6.36 12.32 1.54
CA PHE A 75 5.58 11.77 2.64
C PHE A 75 6.20 10.49 3.19
N LEU A 76 6.56 9.54 2.31
CA LEU A 76 7.22 8.29 2.70
C LEU A 76 8.54 8.55 3.42
N HIS A 77 9.36 9.48 2.91
CA HIS A 77 10.62 9.84 3.54
C HIS A 77 10.42 10.35 4.97
N CYS A 78 9.42 11.21 5.19
CA CYS A 78 9.08 11.74 6.51
C CYS A 78 8.66 10.61 7.48
N VAL A 79 7.75 9.73 7.04
CA VAL A 79 7.26 8.61 7.85
C VAL A 79 8.38 7.62 8.14
N ASP A 80 9.16 7.22 7.14
CA ASP A 80 10.24 6.24 7.28
C ASP A 80 11.38 6.73 8.17
N HIS A 81 11.67 8.04 8.14
CA HIS A 81 12.64 8.62 9.07
C HIS A 81 12.22 8.41 10.54
N CYS A 82 10.90 8.41 10.80
CA CYS A 82 10.34 8.18 12.12
C CYS A 82 10.16 6.69 12.46
N THR A 83 9.70 5.86 11.51
CA THR A 83 9.37 4.44 11.76
C THR A 83 10.61 3.55 11.75
N GLY A 84 11.56 3.75 10.83
CA GLY A 84 12.73 2.89 10.63
C GLY A 84 13.47 2.46 11.92
N PRO A 85 13.96 3.39 12.75
CA PRO A 85 14.67 3.02 13.98
C PRO A 85 13.76 2.33 15.01
N LYS A 86 12.44 2.62 15.03
CA LYS A 86 11.49 2.00 15.96
C LYS A 86 11.12 0.59 15.53
N THR A 87 10.86 0.41 14.23
CA THR A 87 10.56 -0.88 13.62
C THR A 87 11.70 -1.88 13.86
N LEU A 88 12.96 -1.47 13.62
CA LEU A 88 14.13 -2.31 13.88
C LEU A 88 14.32 -2.65 15.37
N ALA A 89 13.83 -1.80 16.28
CA ALA A 89 13.88 -2.10 17.72
C ALA A 89 12.78 -3.10 18.17
N LEU A 90 11.71 -3.24 17.39
CA LEU A 90 10.61 -4.16 17.68
C LEU A 90 10.90 -5.59 17.20
N TYR A 91 11.52 -5.73 16.03
CA TYR A 91 11.92 -7.04 15.51
C TYR A 91 13.28 -7.46 16.07
N LYS A 92 13.29 -8.58 16.79
CA LYS A 92 14.47 -9.15 17.46
C LYS A 92 15.06 -10.30 16.66
#